data_AF-A0A650A4U9-F1
#
_entry.id   AF-A0A650A4U9-F1
#
_cell.length_a   1.000
_cell.length_b   1.000
_cell.length_c   1.000
_cell.angle_alpha   90.00
_cell.angle_beta   90.00
_cell.angle_gamma   90.00
#
_symmetry.space_group_name_H-M   'P 1'
#
loop_
_entity.id
_entity.type
_entity.pdbx_description
1 polymer ?
#
loop_
_entity_poly.entity_id
_entity_poly.type
_entity_poly.pdbx_seq_one_letter_code
_entity_poly.pdbx_strand_id
1 'polypeptide(L)'
;MNLSIVLLGVVKITALILGGIVSLMAYRAYNRTRIAGLQFFAIGLAVITLGTFLVGVFNHIGGASTITGMTLESVIISIGFVVMIYGLNQT
;
A
#
# COMPACT_ATOMS: atom_id res chain seq x y z
N MET A 1 -15.54 3.33 22.84
CA MET A 1 -14.70 3.04 21.66
C MET A 1 -13.97 1.73 21.92
N ASN A 2 -14.10 0.71 21.06
CA ASN A 2 -13.48 -0.59 21.32
C ASN A 2 -11.95 -0.49 21.23
N LEU A 3 -11.21 -1.00 22.22
CA LEU A 3 -9.75 -0.94 22.26
C LEU A 3 -9.10 -1.51 20.98
N SER A 4 -9.67 -2.59 20.44
CA SER A 4 -9.21 -3.24 19.20
C SER A 4 -9.25 -2.30 17.99
N ILE A 5 -10.23 -1.40 17.92
CA ILE A 5 -10.37 -0.43 16.83
C ILE A 5 -9.27 0.61 16.89
N VAL A 6 -9.00 1.12 18.10
CA VAL A 6 -7.94 2.12 18.32
C VAL A 6 -6.58 1.52 17.97
N LEU A 7 -6.31 0.29 18.43
CA LEU A 7 -5.09 -0.42 18.11
C LEU A 7 -4.92 -0.63 16.60
N LEU A 8 -5.98 -1.07 15.92
CA LEU A 8 -5.97 -1.24 14.46
C LEU A 8 -5.67 0.09 13.75
N GLY A 9 -6.29 1.19 14.17
CA GLY A 9 -6.07 2.52 13.61
C GLY A 9 -4.61 2.97 13.74
N VAL A 10 -4.02 2.81 14.93
CA VAL A 10 -2.60 3.13 15.17
C VAL A 10 -1.70 2.30 14.27
N VAL A 11 -1.90 0.98 14.22
CA VAL A 11 -1.10 0.07 13.38
C VAL A 11 -1.20 0.45 11.91
N LYS A 12 -2.40 0.78 11.40
CA LYS A 12 -2.59 1.20 10.01
C LYS A 12 -1.91 2.53 9.69
N ILE A 13 -1.95 3.49 10.60
CA ILE A 13 -1.25 4.78 10.42
C ILE A 13 0.26 4.57 10.40
N THR A 14 0.79 3.74 11.32
CA THR A 14 2.22 3.37 11.31
C THR A 14 2.60 2.68 10.00
N ALA A 15 1.80 1.73 9.52
CA ALA A 15 2.03 1.06 8.24
C ALA A 15 2.00 2.04 7.06
N LEU A 16 1.06 3.01 7.05
CA LEU A 16 0.97 4.05 6.04
C LEU A 16 2.25 4.93 6.01
N ILE A 17 2.72 5.36 7.17
CA ILE A 17 3.93 6.17 7.30
C ILE A 17 5.14 5.39 6.82
N LEU A 18 5.33 4.15 7.30
CA LEU A 18 6.47 3.32 6.93
C LEU A 18 6.46 2.96 5.44
N GLY A 19 5.31 2.53 4.90
CA GLY A 19 5.16 2.22 3.47
C GLY A 19 5.41 3.45 2.59
N GLY A 20 4.94 4.62 3.01
CA GLY A 20 5.22 5.89 2.35
C GLY A 20 6.72 6.25 2.37
N ILE A 21 7.40 6.08 3.50
CA ILE A 21 8.85 6.29 3.61
C ILE A 21 9.62 5.36 2.67
N VAL A 22 9.31 4.07 2.68
CA VAL A 22 9.98 3.08 1.81
C VAL A 22 9.72 3.39 0.34
N SER A 23 8.49 3.79 -0.02
CA SER A 23 8.14 4.20 -1.37
C SER A 23 8.95 5.43 -1.83
N LEU A 24 9.09 6.44 -0.96
CA LEU A 24 9.90 7.63 -1.24
C LEU A 24 11.39 7.29 -1.34
N MET A 25 11.89 6.39 -0.50
CA MET A 25 13.28 5.93 -0.58
C MET A 25 13.56 5.19 -1.89
N ALA A 26 12.65 4.31 -2.32
CA ALA A 26 12.75 3.63 -3.60
C ALA A 26 12.73 4.62 -4.78
N TYR A 27 11.85 5.62 -4.76
CA TYR A 27 11.83 6.66 -5.79
C TYR A 27 13.11 7.52 -5.79
N ARG A 28 13.63 7.88 -4.62
CA ARG A 28 14.90 8.61 -4.50
C ARG A 28 16.07 7.78 -5.02
N ALA A 29 16.09 6.48 -4.76
CA ALA A 29 17.11 5.58 -5.26
C ALA A 29 16.99 5.40 -6.78
N TYR A 30 15.77 5.34 -7.34
CA TYR A 30 15.55 5.40 -8.79
C TYR A 30 16.20 6.64 -9.40
N ASN A 31 16.00 7.80 -8.79
CA ASN A 31 16.57 9.04 -9.31
C ASN A 31 18.12 9.08 -9.27
N ARG A 32 18.73 8.28 -8.39
CA ARG A 32 20.20 8.17 -8.26
C ARG A 32 20.81 7.13 -9.21
N THR A 33 20.15 5.98 -9.38
CA THR A 33 20.71 4.85 -10.13
C THR A 33 20.15 4.72 -11.55
N ARG A 34 19.02 5.37 -11.84
CA ARG A 34 18.21 5.23 -13.07
C ARG A 34 17.79 3.80 -13.39
N ILE A 35 17.77 2.91 -12.39
CA ILE A 35 17.27 1.53 -12.55
C ILE A 35 15.75 1.57 -12.64
N ALA A 36 15.19 1.35 -13.83
CA ALA A 36 13.76 1.45 -14.10
C ALA A 36 12.92 0.59 -13.11
N GLY A 37 13.39 -0.59 -12.71
CA GLY A 37 12.68 -1.45 -11.76
C GLY A 37 12.40 -0.80 -10.40
N LEU A 38 13.25 0.14 -9.94
CA LEU A 38 13.03 0.84 -8.68
C LEU A 38 11.86 1.84 -8.75
N GLN A 39 11.59 2.41 -9.93
CA GLN A 39 10.44 3.31 -10.12
C GLN A 39 9.12 2.55 -9.96
N PHE A 40 9.04 1.36 -10.57
CA PHE A 40 7.86 0.52 -10.53
C PHE A 40 7.66 -0.10 -9.16
N PHE A 41 8.74 -0.44 -8.46
CA PHE A 41 8.68 -0.82 -7.06
C PHE A 41 8.10 0.29 -6.19
N ALA A 42 8.57 1.53 -6.37
CA ALA A 42 8.02 2.69 -5.65
C ALA A 42 6.53 2.90 -5.95
N ILE A 43 6.13 2.86 -7.22
CA ILE A 43 4.73 3.02 -7.63
C ILE A 43 3.86 1.90 -7.06
N GLY A 44 4.28 0.64 -7.22
CA GLY A 44 3.57 -0.51 -6.69
C GLY A 44 3.39 -0.41 -5.17
N LEU A 45 4.43 -0.02 -4.44
CA LEU A 45 4.36 0.12 -2.99
C LEU A 45 3.43 1.27 -2.57
N ALA A 46 3.47 2.39 -3.29
CA ALA A 46 2.56 3.51 -3.06
C ALA A 46 1.09 3.10 -3.25
N VAL A 47 0.80 2.34 -4.32
CA VAL A 47 -0.54 1.82 -4.61
C VAL A 47 -1.02 0.90 -3.49
N ILE A 48 -0.19 -0.05 -3.05
CA ILE A 48 -0.54 -0.95 -1.94
C ILE A 48 -0.81 -0.15 -0.67
N THR A 49 0.13 0.73 -0.30
CA THR A 49 0.08 1.44 0.98
C THR A 49 -1.13 2.38 1.05
N LEU A 50 -1.35 3.20 0.00
CA LEU A 50 -2.48 4.12 -0.04
C LEU A 50 -3.79 3.37 -0.20
N GLY A 51 -3.86 2.41 -1.12
CA GLY A 51 -5.09 1.68 -1.40
C GLY A 51 -5.57 0.89 -0.18
N THR A 52 -4.71 0.10 0.45
CA THR A 52 -5.08 -0.66 1.67
C THR A 52 -5.48 0.28 2.81
N PHE A 53 -4.82 1.44 2.96
CA PHE A 53 -5.20 2.45 3.94
C PHE A 53 -6.63 2.96 3.69
N LEU A 54 -6.92 3.43 2.46
CA LEU A 54 -8.24 3.92 2.07
C LEU A 54 -9.33 2.86 2.28
N VAL A 55 -9.08 1.60 1.91
CA VAL A 55 -10.04 0.52 2.09
C VAL A 55 -10.42 0.33 3.55
N GLY A 56 -9.45 0.26 4.45
CA GLY A 56 -9.80 0.09 5.87
C GLY A 56 -10.44 1.33 6.49
N VAL A 57 -10.16 2.55 5.99
CA VAL A 57 -10.91 3.75 6.41
C VAL A 57 -12.37 3.63 5.95
N PHE A 58 -12.60 3.25 4.70
CA PHE A 58 -13.95 3.07 4.14
C PHE A 58 -14.71 1.92 4.83
N ASN A 59 -14.06 0.79 5.07
CA ASN A 59 -14.69 -0.37 5.72
C ASN A 59 -15.07 -0.04 7.18
N HIS A 60 -14.26 0.77 7.85
CA HIS A 60 -14.50 1.11 9.25
C HIS A 60 -15.53 2.24 9.45
N ILE A 61 -15.59 3.22 8.55
CA ILE A 61 -16.49 4.38 8.66
C ILE A 61 -17.80 4.16 7.89
N GLY A 62 -17.79 3.37 6.81
CA GLY A 62 -18.90 3.24 5.88
C GLY A 62 -19.87 2.08 6.13
N GLY A 63 -19.66 1.24 7.15
CA GLY A 63 -20.57 0.12 7.46
C GLY A 63 -20.62 -1.00 6.41
N ALA A 64 -19.60 -1.08 5.54
CA ALA A 64 -19.48 -2.14 4.55
C ALA A 64 -19.25 -3.51 5.21
N SER A 65 -19.67 -4.58 4.55
CA SER A 65 -19.38 -5.95 5.01
C SER A 65 -17.88 -6.18 5.10
N THR A 66 -17.41 -6.71 6.23
CA THR A 66 -16.00 -7.06 6.47
C THR A 66 -15.39 -7.85 5.33
N ILE A 67 -16.17 -8.77 4.74
CA ILE A 67 -15.74 -9.62 3.62
C ILE A 67 -15.43 -8.76 2.40
N THR A 68 -16.29 -7.82 2.04
CA THR A 68 -16.12 -6.92 0.89
C THR A 68 -14.86 -6.06 1.06
N GLY A 69 -14.63 -5.53 2.27
CA GLY A 69 -13.41 -4.77 2.58
C GLY A 69 -12.14 -5.60 2.39
N MET A 70 -12.11 -6.82 2.95
CA MET A 70 -10.97 -7.73 2.80
C MET A 70 -10.72 -8.15 1.35
N THR A 71 -11.79 -8.38 0.57
CA THR A 71 -11.65 -8.69 -0.86
C THR A 71 -11.03 -7.52 -1.62
N LEU A 72 -11.52 -6.30 -1.39
CA LEU A 72 -11.02 -5.12 -2.09
C LEU A 72 -9.57 -4.79 -1.69
N GLU A 73 -9.22 -4.97 -0.41
CA GLU A 73 -7.84 -4.88 0.07
C GLU A 73 -6.92 -5.88 -0.64
N SER A 74 -7.36 -7.13 -0.76
CA SER A 74 -6.59 -8.19 -1.44
C SER A 74 -6.40 -7.93 -2.93
N VAL A 75 -7.42 -7.38 -3.61
CA VAL A 75 -7.34 -6.97 -5.01
C VAL A 75 -6.32 -5.86 -5.20
N ILE A 76 -6.35 -4.83 -4.35
CA ILE A 76 -5.37 -3.72 -4.38
C ILE A 76 -3.95 -4.24 -4.18
N ILE A 77 -3.74 -5.12 -3.19
CA ILE A 77 -2.43 -5.73 -2.93
C ILE A 77 -1.95 -6.49 -4.18
N SER A 78 -2.83 -7.28 -4.79
CA SER A 78 -2.51 -8.05 -5.99
C SER A 78 -2.12 -7.14 -7.17
N ILE A 79 -2.86 -6.06 -7.40
CA ILE A 79 -2.55 -5.07 -8.45
C ILE A 79 -1.17 -4.44 -8.17
N GLY A 80 -0.91 -4.05 -6.92
CA GLY A 80 0.37 -3.48 -6.54
C GLY A 80 1.54 -4.43 -6.79
N PHE A 81 1.39 -5.72 -6.48
CA PHE A 81 2.40 -6.73 -6.80
C PHE A 81 2.59 -6.91 -8.30
N VAL A 82 1.53 -6.91 -9.10
CA VAL A 82 1.65 -6.96 -10.57
C VAL A 82 2.48 -5.79 -11.09
N VAL A 83 2.27 -4.58 -10.56
CA VAL A 83 3.07 -3.39 -10.92
C VAL A 83 4.55 -3.59 -10.53
N MET A 84 4.83 -4.12 -9.33
CA MET A 84 6.20 -4.41 -8.90
C MET A 84 6.88 -5.45 -9.79
N ILE A 85 6.17 -6.54 -10.15
CA ILE A 85 6.68 -7.61 -11.02
C ILE A 85 7.00 -7.08 -12.41
N TYR A 86 6.08 -6.29 -12.99
CA TYR A 86 6.28 -5.70 -14.30
C TYR A 86 7.52 -4.80 -14.32
N GLY A 87 7.75 -4.10 -13.22
CA GLY A 87 8.95 -3.31 -13.01
C GLY A 87 10.26 -4.08 -13.07
N LEU A 88 10.31 -5.24 -12.42
CA LEU A 88 11.47 -6.12 -12.41
C LEU A 88 11.73 -6.72 -13.80
N ASN A 89 10.67 -7.05 -14.53
CA ASN A 89 10.78 -7.63 -15.88
C ASN A 89 11.23 -6.60 -16.94
N GLN A 90 11.08 -5.31 -16.68
CA GLN A 90 11.52 -4.25 -17.60
C GLN A 90 12.98 -3.79 -17.39
N THR A 91 13.67 -4.33 -16.38
CA THR A 91 15.11 -4.11 -16.12
C THR A 91 15.96 -5.24 -16.70
#